data_AF-A0A0A1PFS4-F1
#
_entry.id   AF-A0A0A1PFS4-F1
#
_cell.length_a   1.000
_cell.length_b   1.000
_cell.length_c   1.000
_cell.angle_alpha   90.00
_cell.angle_beta   90.00
_cell.angle_gamma   90.00
#
_symmetry.space_group_name_H-M   'P 1'
#
loop_
_entity.id
_entity.type
_entity.pdbx_description
1 polymer ?
#
loop_
_entity_poly.entity_id
_entity_poly.type
_entity_poly.pdbx_seq_one_letter_code
_entity_poly.pdbx_strand_id
1 'polypeptide(L)'
;MPASALPSLPQIPPGPHRLDVKRFDTAGRRRLSAPGLRTFLAISDLWGLTEEQRRLILGLPSRSTYHHWAKAAREHRDITLDVDVLLRISAVLGIHQALGVLFAREADQIAWLRGPHRALVFGGRPPLDLVTSGTQDGLLTVRRFLDAARGGLYMAPGAIDEGFKPYSDADIVFS
;
A
#
# COMPACT_ATOMS: atom_id res chain seq x y z
N MET A 1 27.57 -52.90 -12.34
CA MET A 1 27.25 -51.62 -11.68
C MET A 1 26.44 -50.79 -12.68
N PRO A 2 25.11 -50.69 -12.57
CA PRO A 2 24.33 -49.85 -13.47
C PRO A 2 24.56 -48.37 -13.11
N ALA A 3 24.88 -47.55 -14.11
CA ALA A 3 25.00 -46.11 -13.95
C ALA A 3 23.62 -45.54 -13.58
N SER A 4 23.48 -45.01 -12.37
CA SER A 4 22.27 -44.28 -11.97
C SER A 4 22.14 -43.04 -12.83
N ALA A 5 21.05 -42.96 -13.58
CA ALA A 5 20.66 -41.75 -14.29
C ALA A 5 20.46 -40.62 -13.28
N LEU A 6 21.12 -39.49 -13.49
CA LEU A 6 20.93 -38.31 -12.65
C LEU A 6 19.46 -37.85 -12.74
N PRO A 7 18.83 -37.50 -11.61
CA PRO A 7 17.46 -37.00 -11.62
C PRO A 7 17.38 -35.71 -12.46
N SER A 8 16.33 -35.61 -13.28
CA SER A 8 16.07 -34.42 -14.09
C SER A 8 15.94 -33.19 -13.18
N LEU A 9 16.70 -32.15 -13.47
CA LEU A 9 16.65 -30.90 -12.70
C LEU A 9 15.22 -30.34 -12.74
N PRO A 10 14.67 -29.88 -11.60
CA PRO A 10 13.36 -29.24 -11.56
C PRO A 10 13.37 -28.02 -12.47
N GLN A 11 12.32 -27.86 -13.28
CA GLN A 11 12.20 -26.69 -14.14
C GLN A 11 12.12 -25.43 -13.28
N ILE A 12 13.04 -24.50 -13.52
CA ILE A 12 13.04 -23.20 -12.85
C ILE A 12 11.79 -22.46 -13.36
N PRO A 13 10.90 -21.98 -12.46
CA PRO A 13 9.76 -21.18 -12.86
C PRO A 13 10.23 -20.00 -13.73
N PRO A 14 9.41 -19.52 -14.68
CA PRO A 14 9.76 -18.35 -15.48
C PRO A 14 10.20 -17.21 -14.55
N GLY A 15 11.25 -16.51 -14.96
CA GLY A 15 11.79 -15.38 -14.21
C GLY A 15 10.72 -14.32 -13.94
N PRO A 16 10.99 -13.39 -13.01
CA PRO A 16 10.00 -12.40 -12.59
C PRO A 16 9.45 -11.66 -13.79
N HIS A 17 8.14 -11.40 -13.78
CA HIS A 17 7.48 -10.61 -14.81
C HIS A 17 8.14 -9.22 -14.86
N ARG A 18 8.89 -8.95 -15.92
CA ARG A 18 9.53 -7.65 -16.12
C ARG A 18 8.46 -6.65 -16.50
N LEU A 19 8.42 -5.52 -15.80
CA LEU A 19 7.51 -4.43 -16.14
C LEU A 19 7.82 -3.94 -17.56
N ASP A 20 6.77 -3.78 -18.37
CA ASP A 20 6.88 -3.14 -19.68
C ASP A 20 7.35 -1.69 -19.50
N VAL A 21 8.49 -1.37 -20.11
CA VAL A 21 9.12 -0.04 -20.05
C VAL A 21 8.17 1.03 -20.60
N LYS A 22 7.31 0.70 -21.57
CA LYS A 22 6.33 1.63 -22.15
C LYS A 22 5.31 2.12 -21.13
N ARG A 23 5.07 1.36 -20.04
CA ARG A 23 4.14 1.75 -18.98
C ARG A 23 4.52 3.10 -18.33
N PHE A 24 5.81 3.40 -18.29
CA PHE A 24 6.36 4.61 -17.68
C PHE A 24 7.03 5.56 -18.69
N ASP A 25 6.72 5.42 -19.97
CA ASP A 25 7.09 6.43 -20.95
C ASP A 25 6.41 7.78 -20.65
N THR A 26 6.83 8.84 -21.32
CA THR A 26 6.30 10.19 -21.06
C THR A 26 4.79 10.29 -21.24
N ALA A 27 4.22 9.59 -22.23
CA ALA A 27 2.79 9.61 -22.49
C ALA A 27 2.00 8.88 -21.38
N GLY A 28 2.49 7.72 -20.94
CA GLY A 28 1.96 6.95 -19.82
C GLY A 28 2.02 7.73 -18.52
N ARG A 29 3.16 8.36 -18.21
CA ARG A 29 3.32 9.20 -17.02
C ARG A 29 2.37 10.39 -17.05
N ARG A 30 2.28 11.13 -18.15
CA ARG A 30 1.36 12.28 -18.30
C ARG A 30 -0.09 11.86 -18.04
N ARG A 31 -0.53 10.74 -18.64
CA ARG A 31 -1.87 10.19 -18.45
C ARG A 31 -2.18 9.84 -16.98
N LEU A 32 -1.20 9.32 -16.24
CA LEU A 32 -1.38 8.89 -14.85
C LEU A 32 -1.21 10.01 -13.82
N SER A 33 -0.48 11.07 -14.17
CA SER A 33 -0.01 12.08 -13.21
C SER A 33 -1.13 12.90 -12.59
N ALA A 34 -1.92 13.62 -13.40
CA ALA A 34 -3.00 14.47 -12.88
C ALA A 34 -4.08 13.68 -12.09
N PRO A 35 -4.65 12.57 -12.59
CA PRO A 35 -5.61 11.79 -11.81
C PRO A 35 -4.98 11.14 -10.57
N GLY A 36 -3.78 10.58 -10.68
CA GLY A 36 -3.09 9.97 -9.55
C GLY A 36 -2.83 10.97 -8.42
N LEU A 37 -2.39 12.18 -8.77
CA LEU A 37 -2.17 13.24 -7.78
C LEU A 37 -3.48 13.73 -7.14
N ARG A 38 -4.57 13.86 -7.90
CA ARG A 38 -5.89 14.20 -7.32
C ARG A 38 -6.33 13.16 -6.30
N THR A 39 -6.23 11.88 -6.63
CA THR A 39 -6.58 10.80 -5.69
C THR A 39 -5.68 10.82 -4.45
N PHE A 40 -4.37 11.02 -4.62
CA PHE A 40 -3.45 11.19 -3.49
C PHE A 40 -3.86 12.36 -2.59
N LEU A 41 -4.24 13.51 -3.15
CA LEU A 41 -4.66 14.68 -2.38
C LEU A 41 -5.94 14.38 -1.58
N ALA A 42 -6.93 13.72 -2.19
CA ALA A 42 -8.16 13.32 -1.51
C ALA A 42 -7.88 12.34 -0.35
N ILE A 43 -7.04 11.33 -0.56
CA ILE A 43 -6.61 10.40 0.50
C ILE A 43 -5.85 11.15 1.61
N SER A 44 -4.99 12.10 1.23
CA SER A 44 -4.24 12.90 2.20
C SER A 44 -5.13 13.79 3.05
N ASP A 45 -6.20 14.34 2.46
CA ASP A 45 -7.21 15.11 3.17
C ASP A 45 -7.98 14.20 4.14
N LEU A 46 -8.42 13.03 3.68
CA LEU A 46 -9.09 12.02 4.50
C LEU A 46 -8.23 11.56 5.69
N TRP A 47 -6.95 11.32 5.46
CA TRP A 47 -6.02 10.91 6.51
C TRP A 47 -5.60 12.07 7.42
N GLY A 48 -6.02 13.31 7.12
CA GLY A 48 -5.68 14.51 7.88
C GLY A 48 -4.19 14.83 7.86
N LEU A 49 -3.52 14.64 6.71
CA LEU A 49 -2.08 14.86 6.56
C LEU A 49 -1.76 16.34 6.43
N THR A 50 -0.68 16.77 7.08
CA THR A 50 -0.11 18.11 6.92
C THR A 50 0.58 18.27 5.55
N GLU A 51 0.83 19.51 5.14
CA GLU A 51 1.60 19.80 3.91
C GLU A 51 2.97 19.12 3.93
N GLU A 52 3.65 19.15 5.08
CA GLU A 52 4.96 18.54 5.26
C GLU A 52 4.91 17.02 5.10
N GLN A 53 3.94 16.35 5.72
CA GLN A 53 3.75 14.91 5.59
C GLN A 53 3.45 14.50 4.14
N ARG A 54 2.61 15.28 3.43
CA ARG A 54 2.32 15.04 2.01
C ARG A 54 3.59 15.15 1.17
N ARG A 55 4.41 16.17 1.43
CA ARG A 55 5.69 16.35 0.72
C ARG A 55 6.66 15.21 1.05
N LEU A 56 6.78 14.79 2.31
CA LEU A 56 7.60 13.64 2.69
C LEU A 56 7.19 12.38 1.90
N ILE A 57 5.89 12.06 1.86
CA ILE A 57 5.38 10.93 1.09
C ILE A 57 5.77 11.02 -0.39
N LEU A 58 5.67 12.21 -0.98
CA LEU A 58 5.99 12.48 -2.39
C LEU A 58 7.50 12.60 -2.70
N GLY A 59 8.39 12.34 -1.74
CA GLY A 59 9.84 12.43 -1.96
C GLY A 59 10.43 13.81 -1.73
N LEU A 60 9.79 14.60 -0.86
CA LEU A 60 10.19 15.95 -0.43
C LEU A 60 10.42 16.94 -1.59
N PRO A 61 9.47 17.11 -2.54
CA PRO A 61 9.57 18.18 -3.52
C PRO A 61 9.61 19.54 -2.81
N SER A 62 10.15 20.56 -3.49
CA SER A 62 10.10 21.93 -2.98
C SER A 62 8.65 22.36 -2.74
N ARG A 63 8.45 23.31 -1.83
CA ARG A 63 7.11 23.82 -1.50
C ARG A 63 6.41 24.39 -2.74
N SER A 64 7.12 25.15 -3.57
CA SER A 64 6.57 25.73 -4.80
C SER A 64 6.20 24.65 -5.83
N THR A 65 7.04 23.63 -6.00
CA THR A 65 6.75 22.49 -6.90
C THR A 65 5.50 21.74 -6.45
N TYR A 66 5.38 21.43 -5.16
CA TYR A 66 4.20 20.79 -4.60
C TYR A 66 2.92 21.60 -4.85
N HIS A 67 2.94 22.90 -4.54
CA HIS A 67 1.77 23.77 -4.74
C HIS A 67 1.40 23.91 -6.22
N HIS A 68 2.39 24.01 -7.11
CA HIS A 68 2.16 24.02 -8.55
C HIS A 68 1.44 22.73 -9.00
N TRP A 69 1.97 21.56 -8.61
CA TRP A 69 1.38 20.28 -8.98
C TRP A 69 -0.04 20.12 -8.42
N ALA A 70 -0.25 20.46 -7.15
CA ALA A 70 -1.56 20.36 -6.50
C ALA A 70 -2.60 21.28 -7.16
N LYS A 71 -2.21 22.52 -7.49
CA LYS A 71 -3.07 23.47 -8.21
C LYS A 71 -3.43 22.94 -9.60
N ALA A 72 -2.43 22.54 -10.38
CA ALA A 72 -2.65 22.02 -11.73
C ALA A 72 -3.55 20.78 -11.74
N ALA A 73 -3.33 19.83 -10.82
CA ALA A 73 -4.14 18.63 -10.72
C ALA A 73 -5.61 18.95 -10.36
N ARG A 74 -5.87 19.88 -9.43
CA ARG A 74 -7.21 20.34 -9.03
C ARG A 74 -7.93 21.09 -10.16
N GLU A 75 -7.20 21.85 -10.96
CA GLU A 75 -7.72 22.55 -12.15
C GLU A 75 -7.83 21.63 -13.38
N HIS A 76 -7.67 20.31 -13.21
CA HIS A 76 -7.70 19.33 -14.30
C HIS A 76 -6.71 19.61 -15.43
N ARG A 77 -5.60 20.31 -15.13
CA ARG A 77 -4.52 20.56 -16.08
C ARG A 77 -3.57 19.37 -16.15
N ASP A 78 -2.97 19.20 -17.32
CA ASP A 78 -1.94 18.20 -17.53
C ASP A 78 -0.66 18.55 -16.78
N ILE A 79 -0.11 17.54 -16.12
CA ILE A 79 1.20 17.54 -15.49
C ILE A 79 1.89 16.22 -15.82
N THR A 80 3.23 16.21 -15.79
CA THR A 80 4.00 14.98 -15.93
C THR A 80 4.89 14.84 -14.70
N LEU A 81 4.55 13.89 -13.85
CA LEU A 81 5.32 13.55 -12.66
C LEU A 81 6.41 12.54 -13.01
N ASP A 82 7.47 12.54 -12.22
CA ASP A 82 8.53 11.54 -12.32
C ASP A 82 8.07 10.16 -11.86
N VAL A 83 8.78 9.14 -12.34
CA VAL A 83 8.47 7.74 -12.02
C VAL A 83 8.44 7.51 -10.52
N ASP A 84 9.40 8.07 -9.77
CA ASP A 84 9.47 7.93 -8.32
C ASP A 84 8.20 8.47 -7.64
N VAL A 85 7.75 9.67 -8.00
CA VAL A 85 6.53 10.28 -7.45
C VAL A 85 5.31 9.43 -7.78
N LEU A 86 5.21 8.92 -9.01
CA LEU A 86 4.11 8.02 -9.41
C LEU A 86 4.12 6.69 -8.64
N LEU A 87 5.31 6.14 -8.36
CA LEU A 87 5.44 4.92 -7.56
C LEU A 87 5.06 5.17 -6.09
N ARG A 88 5.42 6.32 -5.52
CA ARG A 88 4.99 6.75 -4.18
C ARG A 88 3.47 6.92 -4.08
N ILE A 89 2.87 7.61 -5.06
CA ILE A 89 1.42 7.73 -5.19
C ILE A 89 0.79 6.33 -5.27
N SER A 90 1.30 5.45 -6.14
CA SER A 90 0.83 4.07 -6.25
C SER A 90 0.89 3.30 -4.93
N ALA A 91 1.92 3.51 -4.11
CA ALA A 91 2.02 2.90 -2.78
C ALA A 91 0.91 3.39 -1.85
N VAL A 92 0.65 4.70 -1.79
CA VAL A 92 -0.44 5.30 -0.98
C VAL A 92 -1.81 4.78 -1.41
N LEU A 93 -2.06 4.74 -2.72
CA LEU A 93 -3.32 4.22 -3.27
C LEU A 93 -3.51 2.75 -2.90
N GLY A 94 -2.45 1.95 -2.96
CA GLY A 94 -2.47 0.54 -2.53
C GLY A 94 -2.74 0.37 -1.04
N ILE A 95 -2.14 1.22 -0.18
CA ILE A 95 -2.42 1.23 1.26
C ILE A 95 -3.90 1.54 1.52
N HIS A 96 -4.42 2.61 0.92
CA HIS A 96 -5.83 2.99 1.09
C HIS A 96 -6.78 1.89 0.59
N GLN A 97 -6.51 1.29 -0.57
CA GLN A 97 -7.30 0.18 -1.09
C GLN A 97 -7.28 -1.02 -0.14
N ALA A 98 -6.12 -1.41 0.38
CA ALA A 98 -6.00 -2.54 1.28
C ALA A 98 -6.73 -2.30 2.62
N LEU A 99 -6.67 -1.09 3.15
CA LEU A 99 -7.48 -0.68 4.31
C LEU A 99 -8.99 -0.78 4.00
N GLY A 100 -9.41 -0.36 2.82
CA GLY A 100 -10.81 -0.48 2.36
C GLY A 100 -11.32 -1.92 2.28
N VAL A 101 -10.43 -2.89 2.03
CA VAL A 101 -10.78 -4.32 2.06
C VAL A 101 -10.86 -4.84 3.49
N LEU A 102 -9.96 -4.40 4.37
CA LEU A 102 -9.84 -4.91 5.74
C LEU A 102 -10.87 -4.34 6.71
N PHE A 103 -11.41 -3.15 6.43
CA PHE A 103 -12.29 -2.44 7.36
C PHE A 103 -13.57 -1.97 6.68
N ALA A 104 -14.71 -2.28 7.30
CA ALA A 104 -16.03 -1.91 6.79
C ALA A 104 -16.32 -0.40 6.87
N ARG A 105 -15.76 0.29 7.87
CA ARG A 105 -15.96 1.74 8.08
C ARG A 105 -14.66 2.50 7.86
N GLU A 106 -14.77 3.64 7.19
CA GLU A 106 -13.64 4.55 6.97
C GLU A 106 -13.01 5.03 8.29
N ALA A 107 -13.82 5.30 9.30
CA ALA A 107 -13.33 5.69 10.63
C ALA A 107 -12.38 4.65 11.24
N ASP A 108 -12.62 3.35 11.01
CA ASP A 108 -11.81 2.27 11.56
C ASP A 108 -10.47 2.16 10.80
N GLN A 109 -10.48 2.45 9.49
CA GLN A 109 -9.25 2.57 8.69
C GLN A 109 -8.33 3.67 9.24
N ILE A 110 -8.91 4.84 9.54
CA ILE A 110 -8.18 5.99 10.08
C ILE A 110 -7.69 5.70 11.50
N ALA A 111 -8.53 5.10 12.34
CA ALA A 111 -8.15 4.70 13.69
C ALA A 111 -7.00 3.70 13.69
N TRP A 112 -7.03 2.70 12.79
CA TRP A 112 -5.93 1.74 12.65
C TRP A 112 -4.63 2.42 12.19
N LEU A 113 -4.71 3.32 11.21
CA LEU A 113 -3.54 4.00 10.65
C LEU A 113 -2.87 4.93 11.68
N ARG A 114 -3.66 5.59 12.52
CA ARG A 114 -3.21 6.58 13.51
C ARG A 114 -2.99 6.00 14.92
N GLY A 115 -3.54 4.83 15.21
CA GLY A 115 -3.41 4.16 16.50
C GLY A 115 -2.09 3.39 16.62
N PRO A 116 -1.57 3.19 17.84
CA PRO A 116 -0.38 2.37 18.06
C PRO A 116 -0.60 0.94 17.56
N HIS A 117 0.40 0.37 16.88
CA HIS A 117 0.31 -0.99 16.33
C HIS A 117 1.42 -1.90 16.86
N ARG A 118 1.03 -3.11 17.30
CA ARG A 118 1.94 -4.04 18.00
C ARG A 118 2.83 -4.87 17.08
N ALA A 119 2.51 -4.99 15.79
CA ALA A 119 3.38 -5.69 14.85
C ALA A 119 4.79 -5.10 14.87
N LEU A 120 5.80 -5.97 14.86
CA LEU A 120 7.21 -5.64 15.06
C LEU A 120 7.68 -4.51 14.14
N VAL A 121 7.20 -4.49 12.90
CA VAL A 121 7.54 -3.50 11.87
C VAL A 121 7.18 -2.06 12.24
N PHE A 122 6.19 -1.87 13.12
CA PHE A 122 5.77 -0.53 13.58
C PHE A 122 6.35 -0.18 14.96
N GLY A 123 6.93 -1.14 15.68
CA GLY A 123 7.58 -0.89 16.97
C GLY A 123 6.67 -0.24 18.01
N GLY A 124 5.37 -0.57 18.02
CA GLY A 124 4.37 0.03 18.92
C GLY A 124 3.87 1.42 18.49
N ARG A 125 4.39 1.99 17.40
CA ARG A 125 3.98 3.29 16.88
C ARG A 125 2.83 3.17 15.88
N PRO A 126 2.18 4.29 15.53
CA PRO A 126 1.23 4.32 14.45
C PRO A 126 1.84 3.91 13.10
N PRO A 127 1.14 3.09 12.28
CA PRO A 127 1.57 2.83 10.91
C PRO A 127 1.75 4.12 10.08
N LEU A 128 1.00 5.18 10.39
CA LEU A 128 1.13 6.48 9.75
C LEU A 128 2.54 7.10 9.89
N ASP A 129 3.23 6.87 11.01
CA ASP A 129 4.59 7.37 11.22
C ASP A 129 5.53 6.82 10.15
N LEU A 130 5.37 5.54 9.82
CA LEU A 130 6.18 4.89 8.79
C LEU A 130 5.80 5.36 7.39
N VAL A 131 4.50 5.54 7.11
CA VAL A 131 3.99 6.13 5.84
C VAL A 131 4.58 7.52 5.62
N THR A 132 4.67 8.33 6.67
CA THR A 132 5.12 9.73 6.61
C THR A 132 6.63 9.91 6.86
N SER A 133 7.40 8.81 6.97
CA SER A 133 8.85 8.84 7.20
C SER A 133 9.68 9.50 6.07
N GLY A 134 9.07 9.74 4.91
CA GLY A 134 9.74 10.23 3.70
C GLY A 134 10.41 9.15 2.86
N THR A 135 10.58 7.95 3.41
CA THR A 135 11.22 6.84 2.72
C THR A 135 10.24 6.10 1.82
N GLN A 136 10.70 5.68 0.64
CA GLN A 136 9.92 4.81 -0.24
C GLN A 136 9.70 3.44 0.41
N ASP A 137 10.69 2.92 1.13
CA ASP A 137 10.54 1.64 1.80
C ASP A 137 9.51 1.67 2.93
N GLY A 138 9.39 2.78 3.68
CA GLY A 138 8.34 2.93 4.68
C GLY A 138 6.94 2.76 4.09
N LEU A 139 6.67 3.38 2.94
CA LEU A 139 5.41 3.21 2.19
C LEU A 139 5.21 1.75 1.76
N LEU A 140 6.23 1.14 1.15
CA LEU A 140 6.13 -0.23 0.64
C LEU A 140 6.00 -1.26 1.76
N THR A 141 6.60 -1.00 2.91
CA THR A 141 6.53 -1.87 4.08
C THR A 141 5.11 -1.90 4.65
N VAL A 142 4.47 -0.73 4.82
CA VAL A 142 3.05 -0.65 5.24
C VAL A 142 2.14 -1.31 4.21
N ARG A 143 2.38 -1.06 2.92
CA ARG A 143 1.62 -1.69 1.82
C ARG A 143 1.72 -3.21 1.85
N ARG A 144 2.92 -3.76 1.93
CA ARG A 144 3.16 -5.21 1.97
C ARG A 144 2.52 -5.85 3.20
N PHE A 145 2.60 -5.18 4.36
CA PHE A 145 1.93 -5.63 5.57
C PHE A 145 0.42 -5.78 5.36
N LEU A 146 -0.22 -4.75 4.80
CA LEU A 146 -1.67 -4.76 4.52
C LEU A 146 -2.06 -5.75 3.42
N ASP A 147 -1.25 -5.87 2.37
CA ASP A 147 -1.44 -6.84 1.29
C ASP A 147 -1.38 -8.28 1.82
N ALA A 148 -0.49 -8.57 2.76
CA ALA A 148 -0.42 -9.87 3.42
C ALA A 148 -1.61 -10.11 4.35
N ALA A 149 -2.05 -9.09 5.10
CA ALA A 149 -3.22 -9.19 5.98
C ALA A 149 -4.50 -9.49 5.18
N ARG A 150 -4.77 -8.75 4.10
CA ARG A 150 -5.96 -8.98 3.25
C ARG A 150 -5.89 -10.27 2.44
N GLY A 151 -4.68 -10.83 2.26
CA GLY A 151 -4.46 -12.13 1.65
C GLY A 151 -4.54 -13.31 2.63
N GLY A 152 -4.85 -13.06 3.91
CA GLY A 152 -4.95 -14.09 4.96
C GLY A 152 -3.61 -14.64 5.45
N LEU A 153 -2.49 -13.98 5.11
CA LEU A 153 -1.14 -14.48 5.39
C LEU A 153 -0.49 -13.89 6.66
N TYR A 154 -0.99 -12.77 7.21
CA TYR A 154 -0.23 -12.02 8.21
C TYR A 154 -1.02 -11.34 9.34
N MET A 155 -2.28 -11.68 9.57
CA MET A 155 -2.85 -11.38 10.89
C MET A 155 -2.47 -12.53 11.82
N ALA A 156 -1.52 -12.28 12.74
CA ALA A 156 -1.35 -13.17 13.88
C ALA A 156 -2.73 -13.32 14.56
N PRO A 157 -3.11 -14.54 14.97
CA PRO A 157 -4.40 -14.79 15.59
C PRO A 157 -4.69 -13.71 16.65
N GLY A 158 -5.82 -13.02 16.51
CA GLY A 158 -6.25 -12.03 17.49
C GLY A 158 -6.67 -12.72 18.79
N ALA A 159 -7.08 -11.95 19.81
CA ALA A 159 -7.64 -12.53 21.04
C ALA A 159 -8.89 -13.41 20.77
N ILE A 160 -9.57 -13.18 19.65
CA ILE A 160 -10.66 -14.03 19.13
C ILE A 160 -10.19 -15.39 18.62
N ASP A 161 -8.97 -15.48 18.13
CA ASP A 161 -8.39 -16.69 17.55
C ASP A 161 -7.61 -17.51 18.60
N GLU A 162 -7.10 -16.87 19.66
CA GLU A 162 -6.47 -17.57 20.81
C GLU A 162 -7.43 -18.53 21.52
N GLY A 163 -8.74 -18.28 21.42
CA GLY A 163 -9.81 -19.08 22.01
C GLY A 163 -10.70 -19.79 21.00
N PHE A 164 -10.29 -19.91 19.73
CA PHE A 164 -11.12 -20.53 18.70
C PHE A 164 -11.50 -21.97 19.09
N LYS A 165 -12.81 -22.20 19.27
CA LYS A 165 -13.38 -23.55 19.35
C LYS A 165 -14.03 -23.87 18.00
N PRO A 166 -13.73 -25.01 17.37
CA PRO A 166 -14.44 -25.46 16.19
C PRO A 166 -15.95 -25.46 16.45
N TYR A 167 -16.72 -24.86 15.54
CA TYR A 167 -18.17 -24.92 15.61
C TYR A 167 -18.63 -26.38 15.60
N SER A 168 -19.59 -26.68 16.46
CA SER A 168 -20.26 -27.97 16.53
C SER A 168 -21.63 -27.89 15.85
N ASP A 169 -22.21 -29.03 15.55
CA ASP A 169 -23.57 -29.12 14.99
C ASP A 169 -24.63 -28.43 15.89
N ALA A 170 -24.33 -28.27 17.19
CA ALA A 170 -25.21 -27.58 18.14
C ALA A 170 -25.21 -26.05 18.00
N ASP A 171 -24.22 -25.46 17.31
CA ASP A 171 -24.09 -24.02 17.11
C ASP A 171 -24.85 -23.53 15.85
N ILE A 172 -25.42 -24.46 15.07
CA ILE A 172 -26.14 -24.16 13.83
C ILE A 172 -27.62 -23.89 14.16
N VAL A 173 -27.99 -22.61 14.21
CA VAL A 173 -29.38 -22.18 14.36
C VAL A 173 -29.95 -21.84 12.98
N PHE A 174 -30.93 -22.63 12.54
CA PHE A 174 -31.79 -22.26 11.41
C PHE A 174 -32.99 -21.50 11.95
N SER A 175 -33.07 -20.21 11.64
CA SER A 175 -34.24 -19.35 11.86
C SER A 175 -34.97 -19.10 10.55
#